data_AF-A0A967WHY4-F1
#
_entry.id   AF-A0A967WHY4-F1
#
_cell.length_a   1.000
_cell.length_b   1.000
_cell.length_c   1.000
_cell.angle_alpha   90.00
_cell.angle_beta   90.00
_cell.angle_gamma   90.00
#
_symmetry.space_group_name_H-M   'P 1'
#
loop_
_entity.id
_entity.type
_entity.pdbx_description
1 polymer ?
#
loop_
_entity_poly.entity_id
_entity_poly.type
_entity_poly.pdbx_seq_one_letter_code
_entity_poly.pdbx_strand_id
1 'polypeptide(L)'
;MKVLKKGRKQKGWSVELKCTGDGNQGGGCGAKLLVEAADLFLTHHYVHVEHDIFTTFKCSACGVMTDLPKSVRVPSYVSKQIPQDYRSWLKRQGATVRIPIEGLYRQEGDATAPHQVELKAGRYNLVLKEEPDAEAE
;
A
#
# COMPACT_ATOMS: atom_id res chain seq x y z
N MET A 1 -22.35 31.81 11.90
CA MET A 1 -22.91 30.62 11.22
C MET A 1 -23.73 29.80 12.21
N LYS A 2 -24.88 29.27 11.79
CA LYS A 2 -25.72 28.35 12.59
C LYS A 2 -25.86 27.04 11.83
N VAL A 3 -25.64 25.91 12.49
CA VAL A 3 -25.86 24.59 11.90
C VAL A 3 -27.36 24.29 11.91
N LEU A 4 -28.00 24.24 10.74
CA LEU A 4 -29.44 23.98 10.61
C LEU A 4 -29.78 22.49 10.73
N LYS A 5 -28.85 21.61 10.33
CA LYS A 5 -28.95 20.15 10.47
C LYS A 5 -27.54 19.57 10.58
N LYS A 6 -27.29 18.74 11.61
CA LYS A 6 -26.00 18.03 11.73
C LYS A 6 -25.88 17.03 10.58
N GLY A 7 -24.72 17.01 9.91
CA GLY A 7 -24.37 15.96 8.96
C GLY A 7 -24.22 14.60 9.65
N ARG A 8 -24.08 13.52 8.86
CA ARG A 8 -23.75 12.20 9.38
C ARG A 8 -22.44 12.29 10.18
N LYS A 9 -22.40 11.69 11.38
CA LYS A 9 -21.14 11.55 12.13
C LYS A 9 -20.15 10.79 11.25
N GLN A 10 -19.02 11.42 10.92
CA GLN A 10 -17.89 10.69 10.35
C GLN A 10 -17.46 9.65 11.37
N LYS A 11 -17.44 8.38 10.95
CA LYS A 11 -16.92 7.27 11.76
C LYS A 11 -15.44 7.14 11.40
N GLY A 12 -14.58 7.29 12.40
CA GLY A 12 -13.13 7.16 12.23
C GLY A 12 -12.42 8.51 12.12
N TRP A 13 -11.11 8.43 11.93
CA TRP A 13 -10.22 9.57 11.77
C TRP A 13 -9.94 9.80 10.29
N SER A 14 -10.05 11.04 9.85
CA SER A 14 -9.65 11.49 8.52
C SER A 14 -9.14 12.92 8.60
N VAL A 15 -8.30 13.31 7.64
CA VAL A 15 -7.73 14.65 7.54
C VAL A 15 -7.56 15.05 6.07
N GLU A 16 -7.83 16.31 5.74
CA GLU A 16 -7.55 16.83 4.40
C GLU A 16 -6.06 17.22 4.31
N LEU A 17 -5.36 16.67 3.33
CA LEU A 17 -3.94 16.91 3.09
C LEU A 17 -3.65 17.16 1.62
N LYS A 18 -2.56 17.90 1.36
CA LYS A 18 -2.03 18.10 0.01
C LYS A 18 -0.94 17.05 -0.25
N CYS A 19 -0.95 16.41 -1.41
CA CYS A 19 0.17 15.58 -1.86
C CYS A 19 1.37 16.47 -2.20
N THR A 20 2.37 16.48 -1.33
CA THR A 20 3.62 17.22 -1.55
C THR A 20 4.74 16.32 -2.07
N GLY A 21 4.67 15.01 -1.79
CA GLY A 21 5.77 14.08 -2.04
C GLY A 21 6.93 14.25 -1.06
N ASP A 22 6.76 15.06 -0.02
CA ASP A 22 7.79 15.28 0.98
C ASP A 22 8.05 14.00 1.80
N GLY A 23 9.31 13.80 2.17
CA GLY A 23 9.78 12.70 3.01
C GLY A 23 10.11 11.41 2.25
N ASN A 24 9.49 11.15 1.10
CA ASN A 24 9.69 9.91 0.35
C ASN A 24 9.75 10.17 -1.17
N GLN A 25 10.95 10.50 -1.67
CA GLN A 25 11.32 10.62 -3.10
C GLN A 25 10.91 11.91 -3.82
N GLY A 26 10.15 12.82 -3.17
CA GLY A 26 9.79 14.12 -3.76
C GLY A 26 8.71 14.02 -4.86
N GLY A 27 8.37 15.16 -5.46
CA GLY A 27 7.57 15.20 -6.70
C GLY A 27 6.05 15.01 -6.55
N GLY A 28 5.45 15.46 -5.44
CA GLY A 28 4.00 15.37 -5.27
C GLY A 28 3.20 16.16 -6.32
N CYS A 29 2.03 15.64 -6.68
CA CYS A 29 1.16 16.25 -7.71
C CYS A 29 0.35 17.46 -7.22
N GLY A 30 0.40 17.77 -5.92
CA GLY A 30 -0.35 18.87 -5.33
C GLY A 30 -1.85 18.60 -5.14
N ALA A 31 -2.34 17.39 -5.42
CA ALA A 31 -3.73 17.02 -5.22
C ALA A 31 -4.16 17.18 -3.75
N LYS A 32 -5.39 17.66 -3.53
CA LYS A 32 -6.02 17.70 -2.20
C LYS A 32 -6.74 16.38 -1.95
N LEU A 33 -6.31 15.67 -0.93
CA LEU A 33 -6.74 14.30 -0.60
C LEU A 33 -7.41 14.30 0.76
N LEU A 34 -8.44 13.48 0.92
CA LEU A 34 -8.97 13.10 2.23
C LEU A 34 -8.26 11.82 2.65
N VAL A 35 -7.32 11.92 3.59
CA VAL A 35 -6.53 10.79 4.07
C VAL A 35 -7.22 10.19 5.28
N GLU A 36 -7.50 8.89 5.23
CA GLU A 36 -8.12 8.13 6.31
C GLU A 36 -7.10 7.27 7.06
N ALA A 37 -7.50 6.75 8.22
CA ALA A 37 -6.67 5.86 9.02
C ALA A 37 -6.16 4.61 8.25
N ALA A 38 -6.91 4.14 7.26
CA ALA A 38 -6.54 2.96 6.47
C ALA A 38 -5.45 3.26 5.43
N ASP A 39 -5.25 4.52 5.06
CA ASP A 39 -4.27 4.94 4.05
C ASP A 39 -2.85 5.07 4.63
N LEU A 40 -2.74 5.02 5.96
CA LEU A 40 -1.49 5.26 6.67
C LEU A 40 -0.66 3.98 6.83
N PHE A 41 0.66 4.15 6.76
CA PHE A 41 1.67 3.17 7.12
C PHE A 41 2.91 3.87 7.67
N LEU A 42 3.80 3.12 8.34
CA LEU A 42 5.06 3.69 8.82
C LEU A 42 6.17 3.53 7.78
N THR A 43 6.99 4.56 7.64
CA THR A 43 8.28 4.49 6.95
C THR A 43 9.40 4.78 7.94
N HIS A 44 10.55 4.16 7.70
CA HIS A 44 11.71 4.28 8.56
C HIS A 44 12.87 4.92 7.79
N HIS A 45 13.50 5.91 8.40
CA HIS A 45 14.70 6.54 7.88
C HIS A 45 15.85 6.27 8.85
N TYR A 46 16.95 5.75 8.32
CA TYR A 46 18.14 5.40 9.09
C TYR A 46 19.31 6.24 8.62
N VAL A 47 19.89 7.02 9.53
CA VAL A 47 21.09 7.82 9.28
C VAL A 47 22.11 7.52 10.37
N HIS A 48 23.17 6.80 10.04
CA HIS A 48 24.16 6.31 10.99
C HIS A 48 23.53 5.53 12.17
N VAL A 49 23.45 6.15 13.34
CA VAL A 49 22.88 5.57 14.58
C VAL A 49 21.48 6.11 14.88
N GLU A 50 21.01 7.07 14.10
CA GLU A 50 19.69 7.70 14.26
C GLU A 50 18.64 6.93 13.47
N HIS A 51 17.46 6.78 14.10
CA HIS A 51 16.31 6.09 13.52
C HIS A 51 15.07 6.95 13.69
N ASP A 52 14.60 7.50 12.58
CA ASP A 52 13.36 8.26 12.53
C ASP A 52 12.23 7.41 11.97
N ILE A 53 11.04 7.59 12.54
CA ILE A 53 9.81 6.92 12.12
C ILE A 53 8.82 7.99 11.69
N PHE A 54 8.35 7.87 10.44
CA PHE A 54 7.37 8.77 9.87
C PHE A 54 6.06 8.02 9.63
N THR A 55 4.95 8.76 9.74
CA THR A 55 3.65 8.25 9.30
C THR A 55 3.40 8.76 7.89
N THR A 56 3.15 7.85 6.97
CA THR A 56 3.19 8.11 5.53
C THR A 56 1.94 7.57 4.88
N PHE A 57 1.52 8.19 3.79
CA PHE A 57 0.43 7.71 2.94
C PHE A 57 0.87 7.70 1.47
N LYS A 58 0.20 6.89 0.65
CA LYS A 58 0.43 6.86 -0.80
C LYS A 58 -0.64 7.67 -1.52
N CYS A 59 -0.23 8.63 -2.34
CA CYS A 59 -1.16 9.42 -3.15
C CYS A 59 -1.90 8.53 -4.15
N SER A 60 -3.24 8.55 -4.12
CA SER A 60 -4.07 7.79 -5.08
C SER A 60 -4.00 8.34 -6.51
N ALA A 61 -3.59 9.60 -6.70
CA ALA A 61 -3.51 10.24 -8.01
C ALA A 61 -2.17 9.98 -8.74
N CYS A 62 -1.04 10.20 -8.06
CA CYS A 62 0.30 10.04 -8.68
C CYS A 62 1.12 8.86 -8.14
N GLY A 63 0.63 8.14 -7.12
CA GLY A 63 1.34 7.01 -6.52
C GLY A 63 2.53 7.38 -5.63
N VAL A 64 2.90 8.66 -5.54
CA VAL A 64 4.00 9.16 -4.70
C VAL A 64 3.64 9.02 -3.22
N MET A 65 4.62 8.66 -2.39
CA MET A 65 4.49 8.58 -0.95
C MET A 65 4.70 9.97 -0.33
N THR A 66 3.90 10.32 0.67
CA THR A 66 3.98 11.63 1.34
C THR A 66 3.89 11.43 2.84
N ASP A 67 4.81 12.04 3.57
CA ASP A 67 4.80 12.01 5.02
C ASP A 67 3.76 12.98 5.59
N LEU A 68 3.13 12.57 6.68
CA LEU A 68 2.26 13.45 7.44
C LEU A 68 3.08 14.59 8.06
N PRO A 69 2.65 15.86 7.91
CA PRO A 69 3.31 16.97 8.57
C PRO A 69 3.20 16.81 10.09
N LYS A 70 4.26 17.18 10.83
CA LYS A 70 4.33 17.08 12.30
C LYS A 70 3.20 17.83 13.03
N SER A 71 2.57 18.80 12.38
CA SER A 71 1.40 19.54 12.90
C SER A 71 0.13 18.71 12.94
N VAL A 72 0.03 17.62 12.18
CA VAL A 72 -1.15 16.76 12.14
C VAL A 72 -1.02 15.69 13.20
N ARG A 73 -1.87 15.82 14.23
CA ARG A 73 -1.91 14.85 15.33
C ARG A 73 -2.76 13.65 14.94
N VAL A 74 -2.11 12.48 14.84
CA VAL A 74 -2.78 11.19 14.72
C VAL A 74 -3.21 10.70 16.13
N PRO A 75 -4.50 10.41 16.37
CA PRO A 75 -4.94 9.89 17.66
C PRO A 75 -4.31 8.54 18.01
N SER A 76 -4.09 8.29 19.29
CA SER A 76 -3.41 7.07 19.77
C SER A 76 -4.14 5.76 19.39
N TYR A 77 -5.47 5.78 19.27
CA TYR A 77 -6.23 4.61 18.83
C TYR A 77 -6.01 4.29 17.35
N VAL A 78 -5.66 5.30 16.53
CA VAL A 78 -5.28 5.14 15.12
C VAL A 78 -3.84 4.67 15.03
N SER A 79 -2.92 5.33 15.74
CA SER A 79 -1.48 5.03 15.64
C SER A 79 -1.13 3.58 15.97
N LYS A 80 -1.83 2.98 16.95
CA LYS A 80 -1.68 1.55 17.30
C LYS A 80 -2.10 0.57 16.20
N GLN A 81 -2.89 1.02 15.22
CA GLN A 81 -3.39 0.21 14.12
C GLN A 81 -2.62 0.44 12.82
N ILE A 82 -1.65 1.37 12.80
CA ILE A 82 -0.89 1.68 11.59
C ILE A 82 0.08 0.52 11.32
N PRO A 83 0.06 -0.06 10.10
CA PRO A 83 1.04 -1.06 9.70
C PRO A 83 2.46 -0.54 9.83
N GLN A 84 3.36 -1.39 10.34
CA GLN A 84 4.75 -1.02 10.63
C GLN A 84 5.59 -0.77 9.37
N ASP A 85 5.12 -1.20 8.21
CA ASP A 85 5.83 -1.06 6.95
C ASP A 85 4.87 -1.08 5.76
N TYR A 86 5.36 -0.66 4.59
CA TYR A 86 4.58 -0.61 3.35
C TYR A 86 4.06 -1.98 2.89
N ARG A 87 4.81 -3.08 3.14
CA ARG A 87 4.40 -4.44 2.74
C ARG A 87 3.25 -4.93 3.61
N SER A 88 3.29 -4.66 4.90
CA SER A 88 2.23 -4.93 5.86
C SER A 88 0.97 -4.14 5.52
N TRP A 89 1.12 -2.90 5.06
CA TRP A 89 0.02 -2.09 4.55
C TRP A 89 -0.58 -2.67 3.26
N LEU A 90 0.21 -3.06 2.27
CA LEU A 90 -0.28 -3.70 1.04
C LEU A 90 -1.10 -4.97 1.33
N LYS A 91 -0.63 -5.82 2.25
CA LYS A 91 -1.37 -7.02 2.68
C LYS A 91 -2.74 -6.66 3.25
N ARG A 92 -2.83 -5.60 4.05
CA ARG A 92 -4.09 -5.12 4.64
C ARG A 92 -5.07 -4.59 3.60
N GLN A 93 -4.58 -3.98 2.53
CA GLN A 93 -5.41 -3.52 1.40
C GLN A 93 -5.95 -4.67 0.54
N GLY A 94 -5.61 -5.93 0.86
CA GLY A 94 -5.95 -7.08 0.02
C GLY A 94 -5.14 -7.12 -1.28
N ALA A 95 -4.06 -6.34 -1.39
CA ALA A 95 -3.22 -6.36 -2.57
C ALA A 95 -2.41 -7.67 -2.59
N THR A 96 -2.68 -8.53 -3.57
CA THR A 96 -1.84 -9.70 -3.86
C THR A 96 -0.49 -9.19 -4.35
N VAL A 97 0.55 -9.31 -3.53
CA VAL A 97 1.91 -8.95 -3.94
C VAL A 97 2.38 -9.97 -4.98
N ARG A 98 2.23 -9.64 -6.26
CA ARG A 98 2.88 -10.38 -7.35
C ARG A 98 4.36 -9.99 -7.33
N ILE A 99 5.20 -10.86 -6.75
CA ILE A 99 6.65 -10.72 -6.88
C ILE A 99 7.00 -11.29 -8.26
N PRO A 100 7.50 -10.50 -9.22
CA PRO A 100 8.03 -11.06 -10.45
C PRO A 100 9.21 -11.98 -10.09
N ILE A 101 9.16 -13.23 -10.53
CA ILE A 101 10.20 -14.25 -10.32
C ILE A 101 11.39 -14.01 -11.27
N GLU A 102 11.58 -12.78 -11.76
CA GLU A 102 12.75 -12.42 -12.56
C GLU A 102 13.95 -12.19 -11.62
N GLY A 103 14.49 -13.26 -11.05
CA GLY A 103 15.66 -13.18 -10.20
C GLY A 103 16.02 -14.43 -9.40
N LEU A 104 15.18 -15.47 -9.40
CA LEU A 104 15.53 -16.76 -8.81
C LEU A 104 15.83 -17.77 -9.93
N TYR A 105 17.12 -17.94 -10.18
CA TYR A 105 17.75 -18.96 -11.03
C TYR A 105 17.47 -18.89 -12.54
N ARG A 106 18.37 -18.21 -13.26
CA ARG A 106 18.70 -18.60 -14.64
C ARG A 106 19.67 -19.78 -14.57
N GLN A 107 19.14 -21.01 -14.50
CA GLN A 107 19.84 -22.13 -15.13
C GLN A 107 19.37 -22.15 -16.58
N GLU A 108 20.32 -22.01 -17.50
CA GLU A 108 20.06 -22.05 -18.93
C GLU A 108 19.53 -23.44 -19.31
N GLY A 109 18.42 -23.47 -20.04
CA GLY A 109 17.91 -24.69 -20.66
C GLY A 109 16.62 -25.22 -20.05
N ASP A 110 15.50 -24.52 -20.26
CA ASP A 110 14.35 -25.10 -20.95
C ASP A 110 13.21 -24.07 -20.99
N ALA A 111 12.64 -23.89 -22.18
CA ALA A 111 11.49 -23.02 -22.40
C ALA A 111 10.23 -23.73 -21.91
N THR A 112 9.78 -23.43 -20.70
CA THR A 112 8.43 -23.79 -20.25
C THR A 112 7.67 -22.58 -19.71
N ALA A 113 6.40 -22.53 -20.08
CA ALA A 113 5.46 -21.41 -20.05
C ALA A 113 5.36 -20.68 -18.69
N PRO A 114 4.90 -19.41 -18.67
CA PRO A 114 4.66 -18.67 -17.43
C PRO A 114 3.56 -19.33 -16.60
N HIS A 115 3.95 -20.08 -15.58
CA HIS A 115 3.03 -20.62 -14.59
C HIS A 115 2.40 -19.48 -13.77
N GLN A 116 1.08 -19.28 -13.88
CA GLN A 116 0.34 -18.42 -12.97
C GLN A 116 0.16 -19.13 -11.63
N VAL A 117 0.73 -18.57 -10.55
CA VAL A 117 0.51 -19.04 -9.18
C VAL A 117 -0.41 -18.04 -8.46
N GLU A 118 -1.65 -18.44 -8.20
CA GLU A 118 -2.61 -17.66 -7.43
C GLU A 118 -2.45 -17.99 -5.93
N LEU A 119 -1.90 -17.06 -5.14
CA LEU A 119 -1.74 -17.24 -3.70
C LEU A 119 -3.00 -16.75 -2.98
N LYS A 120 -3.92 -17.67 -2.66
CA LYS A 120 -5.02 -17.41 -1.72
C LYS A 120 -4.55 -17.62 -0.29
N ALA A 121 -4.92 -16.68 0.58
CA ALA A 121 -4.59 -16.74 1.99
C ALA A 121 -5.23 -17.97 2.64
N GLY A 122 -4.39 -18.92 3.06
CA GLY A 122 -4.79 -20.06 3.88
C GLY A 122 -4.91 -21.38 3.12
N ARG A 123 -3.98 -22.30 3.42
CA ARG A 123 -3.88 -23.70 2.98
C ARG A 123 -3.67 -23.93 1.48
N TYR A 124 -2.47 -24.44 1.19
CA TYR A 124 -2.03 -24.90 -0.11
C TYR A 124 -2.92 -26.03 -0.62
N ASN A 125 -3.56 -25.82 -1.76
CA ASN A 125 -3.96 -26.88 -2.68
C ASN A 125 -3.52 -26.41 -4.07
N LEU A 126 -2.52 -27.09 -4.63
CA LEU A 126 -2.15 -26.96 -6.03
C LEU A 126 -3.31 -27.55 -6.85
N VAL A 127 -4.06 -26.71 -7.54
CA VAL A 127 -5.00 -27.16 -8.57
C VAL A 127 -4.38 -26.76 -9.91
N LEU A 128 -3.74 -27.73 -10.56
CA LEU A 128 -3.33 -27.60 -11.95
C LEU A 128 -4.62 -27.59 -12.77
N LYS A 129 -4.95 -26.45 -13.37
CA LYS A 129 -5.95 -26.38 -14.43
C LYS A 129 -5.20 -26.60 -15.74
N GLU A 130 -5.41 -27.76 -16.34
CA GLU A 130 -5.04 -28.01 -17.73
C GLU A 130 -6.06 -27.26 -18.59
N GLU A 131 -5.58 -26.34 -19.43
CA GLU A 131 -6.43 -25.70 -20.45
C GLU A 131 -6.65 -26.71 -21.58
N PRO A 132 -7.89 -26.88 -22.09
CA PRO A 132 -8.13 -27.77 -23.21
C PRO A 132 -7.47 -27.18 -24.47
N ASP A 133 -6.62 -27.99 -25.10
CA ASP A 133 -5.93 -27.67 -26.34
C ASP A 133 -6.94 -27.21 -27.41
N ALA A 134 -6.69 -26.03 -27.95
CA ALA A 134 -7.43 -25.50 -29.09
C ALA A 134 -7.12 -26.37 -30.31
N GLU A 135 -8.13 -27.14 -30.75
CA GLU A 135 -8.09 -27.89 -32.01
C GLU A 135 -7.82 -26.92 -33.17
N ALA A 136 -6.76 -27.19 -33.93
CA ALA A 136 -6.44 -26.53 -35.17
C ALA A 136 -7.33 -27.10 -36.30
N GLU A 137 -7.99 -26.21 -37.04
CA GLU A 137 -8.60 -26.49 -38.35
C GLU A 137 -7.55 -26.78 -39.44
#